data_AF-A0A0G4I0S4-F1
#
_entry.id   AF-A0A0G4I0S4-F1
#
_cell.length_a   1.000
_cell.length_b   1.000
_cell.length_c   1.000
_cell.angle_alpha   90.00
_cell.angle_beta   90.00
_cell.angle_gamma   90.00
#
_symmetry.space_group_name_H-M   'P 1'
#
loop_
_entity.id
_entity.type
_entity.pdbx_description
1 polymer ?
#
loop_
_entity_poly.entity_id
_entity_poly.type
_entity_poly.pdbx_seq_one_letter_code
_entity_poly.pdbx_strand_id
1 'polypeptide(L)'
;MFKKGVACALLAVGLFQASAQDVVEPEVVMPASVEATQVAEEVAEPILADVEAPIQAEEPEPAAVAGEGEEACTNVDGFVDADGDGCEVYEKEVGWCATASTFKNADGLDASTACCACANIAQLADIQVLQTAEGDETLLVDAGNATVVEAPTFAEVFDPTGDRSYGVEGCTTDPEWKDSEGDDCAAYEQQRHYCATAEQYPGPNNVTATEACCVCPAYNQILADLQEQQPEESAEAEEETEEAPVEEAAPADEE
;
A
#
# COMPACT_ATOMS: atom_id res chain seq x y z
N MET A 1 49.85 31.81 14.61
CA MET A 1 50.36 30.94 15.69
C MET A 1 49.37 30.93 16.85
N PHE A 2 48.42 29.99 16.89
CA PHE A 2 47.73 29.64 18.14
C PHE A 2 47.25 28.19 18.04
N LYS A 3 48.00 27.31 18.72
CA LYS A 3 47.65 25.91 18.99
C LYS A 3 46.62 25.89 20.12
N LYS A 4 45.49 25.22 19.94
CA LYS A 4 44.77 24.57 21.05
C LYS A 4 44.22 23.24 20.58
N GLY A 5 44.82 22.18 21.11
CA GLY A 5 44.40 20.79 20.90
C GLY A 5 43.16 20.47 21.73
N VAL A 6 42.30 19.64 21.15
CA VAL A 6 41.15 19.06 21.82
C VAL A 6 41.59 17.71 22.39
N ALA A 7 41.47 17.58 23.72
CA ALA A 7 41.79 16.37 24.45
C ALA A 7 40.67 15.34 24.27
N CYS A 8 41.04 14.13 23.86
CA CYS A 8 40.18 12.97 23.78
C CYS A 8 39.90 12.47 25.21
N ALA A 9 38.64 12.58 25.66
CA ALA A 9 38.20 12.05 26.94
C ALA A 9 37.83 10.57 26.77
N LEU A 10 38.65 9.69 27.35
CA LEU A 10 38.36 8.30 27.64
C LEU A 10 37.14 8.21 28.56
N LEU A 11 36.00 7.75 28.05
CA LEU A 11 34.86 7.32 28.87
C LEU A 11 34.98 5.82 29.16
N ALA A 12 34.94 5.52 30.45
CA ALA A 12 35.17 4.22 31.03
C ALA A 12 34.05 3.22 30.70
N VAL A 13 34.47 2.01 30.36
CA VAL A 13 33.64 0.81 30.27
C VAL A 13 33.11 0.47 31.66
N GLY A 14 31.82 0.69 31.88
CA GLY A 14 31.10 0.20 33.05
C GLY A 14 30.71 -1.26 32.84
N LEU A 15 31.33 -2.17 33.60
CA LEU A 15 30.84 -3.54 33.80
C LEU A 15 29.48 -3.46 34.50
N PHE A 16 28.40 -3.77 33.80
CA PHE A 16 27.11 -4.06 34.43
C PHE A 16 27.07 -5.55 34.79
N GLN A 17 26.98 -5.81 36.08
CA GLN A 17 26.92 -7.14 36.68
C GLN A 17 25.47 -7.62 36.59
N ALA A 18 25.18 -8.52 35.65
CA ALA A 18 23.87 -9.14 35.50
C ALA A 18 23.56 -10.00 36.73
N SER A 19 22.48 -9.65 37.42
CA SER A 19 21.93 -10.40 38.55
C SER A 19 20.94 -11.42 37.98
N ALA A 20 21.25 -12.70 38.09
CA ALA A 20 20.29 -13.76 37.82
C ALA A 20 19.20 -13.70 38.90
N GLN A 21 17.99 -13.29 38.52
CA GLN A 21 16.80 -13.48 39.33
C GLN A 21 16.07 -14.72 38.80
N ASP A 22 15.95 -15.72 39.66
CA ASP A 22 15.06 -16.87 39.52
C ASP A 22 13.64 -16.38 39.20
N VAL A 23 13.22 -16.57 37.94
CA VAL A 23 11.83 -16.39 37.54
C VAL A 23 11.11 -17.69 37.85
N VAL A 24 10.26 -17.63 38.88
CA VAL A 24 9.31 -18.68 39.25
C VAL A 24 8.28 -18.78 38.13
N GLU A 25 8.24 -19.91 37.43
CA GLU A 25 7.22 -20.25 36.42
C GLU A 25 5.81 -20.21 37.04
N PRO A 26 4.86 -19.43 36.50
CA PRO A 26 3.47 -19.56 36.89
C PRO A 26 2.86 -20.79 36.19
N GLU A 27 2.41 -21.77 36.99
CA GLU A 27 1.56 -22.86 36.49
C GLU A 27 0.25 -22.29 35.95
N VAL A 28 0.13 -22.22 34.63
CA VAL A 28 -1.11 -21.83 33.94
C VAL A 28 -2.07 -23.01 33.99
N VAL A 29 -3.00 -22.95 34.95
CA VAL A 29 -4.16 -23.83 35.04
C VAL A 29 -5.10 -23.50 33.87
N MET A 30 -5.15 -24.39 32.87
CA MET A 30 -6.12 -24.30 31.77
C MET A 30 -7.55 -24.57 32.29
N PRO A 31 -8.52 -23.67 32.07
CA PRO A 31 -9.93 -23.99 32.31
C PRO A 31 -10.44 -24.95 31.22
N ALA A 32 -11.17 -25.95 31.69
CA ALA A 32 -11.77 -27.01 30.90
C ALA A 32 -12.77 -26.49 29.85
N SER A 33 -12.83 -27.25 28.75
CA SER A 33 -13.81 -27.19 27.67
C SER A 33 -15.22 -26.87 28.15
N VAL A 34 -15.79 -25.79 27.62
CA VAL A 34 -17.24 -25.59 27.60
C VAL A 34 -17.79 -26.11 26.27
N GLU A 35 -18.83 -26.93 26.40
CA GLU A 35 -19.45 -27.74 25.36
C GLU A 35 -20.15 -26.86 24.31
N ALA A 36 -19.92 -27.18 23.04
CA ALA A 36 -20.65 -26.62 21.92
C ALA A 36 -22.10 -27.13 21.96
N THR A 37 -23.03 -26.24 22.32
CA THR A 37 -24.46 -26.48 22.18
C THR A 37 -24.83 -26.30 20.71
N GLN A 38 -25.12 -27.40 20.03
CA GLN A 38 -25.79 -27.41 18.72
C GLN A 38 -27.26 -27.05 18.94
N VAL A 39 -27.70 -25.91 18.41
CA VAL A 39 -29.12 -25.65 18.18
C VAL A 39 -29.37 -25.90 16.70
N ALA A 40 -29.91 -27.08 16.41
CA ALA A 40 -30.68 -27.32 15.21
C ALA A 40 -32.04 -26.67 15.42
N GLU A 41 -32.43 -25.74 14.54
CA GLU A 41 -33.83 -25.37 14.38
C GLU A 41 -34.23 -25.47 12.90
N GLU A 42 -35.35 -26.16 12.74
CA GLU A 42 -35.95 -26.75 11.56
C GLU A 42 -36.96 -25.77 10.93
N VAL A 43 -37.02 -25.78 9.59
CA VAL A 43 -38.16 -25.46 8.69
C VAL A 43 -39.13 -24.30 9.01
N ALA A 44 -39.25 -23.37 8.04
CA ALA A 44 -40.54 -23.02 7.43
C ALA A 44 -40.36 -22.19 6.13
N GLU A 45 -40.57 -22.82 4.97
CA GLU A 45 -41.13 -22.17 3.78
C GLU A 45 -42.66 -22.39 3.78
N PRO A 46 -43.49 -21.81 2.88
CA PRO A 46 -43.40 -20.57 2.09
C PRO A 46 -44.67 -19.70 2.25
N ILE A 47 -44.61 -18.41 1.92
CA ILE A 47 -45.86 -17.65 1.64
C ILE A 47 -45.67 -16.72 0.44
N LEU A 48 -46.32 -17.13 -0.65
CA LEU A 48 -46.63 -16.32 -1.82
C LEU A 48 -47.68 -15.27 -1.42
N ALA A 49 -47.36 -13.99 -1.64
CA ALA A 49 -48.37 -12.96 -1.81
C ALA A 49 -47.91 -12.03 -2.93
N ASP A 50 -48.50 -12.25 -4.10
CA ASP A 50 -48.63 -11.29 -5.19
C ASP A 50 -49.01 -9.91 -4.67
N VAL A 51 -48.10 -8.95 -4.85
CA VAL A 51 -48.46 -7.52 -4.90
C VAL A 51 -47.85 -6.97 -6.18
N GLU A 52 -48.63 -7.10 -7.25
CA GLU A 52 -48.44 -6.43 -8.52
C GLU A 52 -48.66 -4.92 -8.30
N ALA A 53 -47.57 -4.14 -8.29
CA ALA A 53 -47.59 -2.69 -8.39
C ALA A 53 -46.50 -2.24 -9.37
N PRO A 54 -46.85 -1.52 -10.46
CA PRO A 54 -45.88 -1.06 -11.44
C PRO A 54 -45.23 0.22 -10.93
N ILE A 55 -44.00 0.13 -10.46
CA ILE A 55 -43.15 1.30 -10.27
C ILE A 55 -42.00 1.14 -11.26
N GLN A 56 -42.07 1.89 -12.34
CA GLN A 56 -40.94 2.12 -13.24
C GLN A 56 -39.91 2.94 -12.47
N ALA A 57 -39.09 2.26 -11.67
CA ALA A 57 -37.79 2.77 -11.31
C ALA A 57 -36.88 2.41 -12.48
N GLU A 58 -36.54 3.41 -13.27
CA GLU A 58 -35.44 3.32 -14.23
C GLU A 58 -34.18 3.06 -13.40
N GLU A 59 -33.83 1.78 -13.30
CA GLU A 59 -32.54 1.29 -12.85
C GLU A 59 -31.50 2.01 -13.73
N PRO A 60 -30.66 2.90 -13.18
CA PRO A 60 -29.60 3.49 -13.97
C PRO A 60 -28.65 2.34 -14.32
N GLU A 61 -28.72 1.87 -15.56
CA GLU A 61 -27.72 0.98 -16.11
C GLU A 61 -26.36 1.63 -15.85
N PRO A 62 -25.44 0.98 -15.11
CA PRO A 62 -24.09 1.51 -14.98
C PRO A 62 -23.51 1.50 -16.39
N ALA A 63 -23.42 2.69 -16.98
CA ALA A 63 -22.86 2.88 -18.29
C ALA A 63 -21.41 2.39 -18.26
N ALA A 64 -21.20 1.17 -18.74
CA ALA A 64 -19.88 0.67 -19.08
C ALA A 64 -19.40 1.49 -20.27
N VAL A 65 -18.75 2.62 -19.99
CA VAL A 65 -18.07 3.44 -20.98
C VAL A 65 -16.76 2.75 -21.29
N ALA A 66 -16.80 1.83 -22.25
CA ALA A 66 -15.62 1.34 -22.93
C ALA A 66 -15.12 2.44 -23.88
N GLY A 67 -14.30 3.36 -23.35
CA GLY A 67 -13.58 4.37 -24.11
C GLY A 67 -12.15 3.92 -24.37
N GLU A 68 -11.88 3.42 -25.58
CA GLU A 68 -10.52 3.28 -26.10
C GLU A 68 -10.00 4.67 -26.48
N GLY A 69 -9.57 5.40 -25.46
CA GLY A 69 -8.89 6.68 -25.56
C GLY A 69 -8.31 6.97 -24.20
N GLU A 70 -7.05 7.39 -24.15
CA GLU A 70 -6.46 8.01 -22.96
C GLU A 70 -7.22 9.31 -22.67
N GLU A 71 -8.48 9.21 -22.22
CA GLU A 71 -9.15 10.33 -21.59
C GLU A 71 -8.40 10.54 -20.28
N ALA A 72 -7.65 11.64 -20.25
CA ALA A 72 -6.98 12.11 -19.06
C ALA A 72 -7.96 11.99 -17.89
N CYS A 73 -7.62 11.16 -16.91
CA CYS A 73 -8.46 11.00 -15.74
C CYS A 73 -8.76 12.38 -15.16
N THR A 74 -10.03 12.62 -14.83
CA THR A 74 -10.45 13.84 -14.14
C THR A 74 -11.06 13.49 -12.80
N ASN A 75 -10.66 14.20 -11.74
CA ASN A 75 -11.25 14.04 -10.42
C ASN A 75 -12.75 14.39 -10.49
N VAL A 76 -13.59 13.62 -9.81
CA VAL A 76 -15.02 13.92 -9.69
C VAL A 76 -15.19 15.16 -8.79
N ASP A 77 -15.72 16.24 -9.36
CA ASP A 77 -15.92 17.51 -8.65
C ASP A 77 -16.85 17.32 -7.42
N GLY A 78 -16.40 17.82 -6.27
CA GLY A 78 -17.14 17.71 -5.02
C GLY A 78 -17.14 16.32 -4.37
N PHE A 79 -16.31 15.38 -4.85
CA PHE A 79 -16.11 14.12 -4.15
C PHE A 79 -15.50 14.35 -2.76
N VAL A 80 -16.13 13.73 -1.77
CA VAL A 80 -15.69 13.69 -0.38
C VAL A 80 -16.10 12.31 0.16
N ASP A 81 -15.16 11.58 0.74
CA ASP A 81 -15.43 10.25 1.30
C ASP A 81 -16.22 10.28 2.63
N ALA A 82 -16.36 9.12 3.28
CA ALA A 82 -17.09 8.99 4.54
C ALA A 82 -16.51 9.82 5.69
N ASP A 83 -15.20 10.06 5.67
CA ASP A 83 -14.45 10.74 6.73
C ASP A 83 -14.28 12.24 6.47
N GLY A 84 -14.64 12.70 5.27
CA GLY A 84 -14.58 14.10 4.89
C GLY A 84 -13.40 14.43 3.99
N ASP A 85 -12.70 13.43 3.45
CA ASP A 85 -11.51 13.62 2.64
C ASP A 85 -11.85 13.65 1.15
N GLY A 86 -11.39 14.71 0.47
CA GLY A 86 -11.53 14.88 -0.99
C GLY A 86 -10.30 14.39 -1.75
N CYS A 87 -10.34 14.48 -3.08
CA CYS A 87 -9.24 14.00 -3.94
C CYS A 87 -7.89 14.68 -3.66
N GLU A 88 -7.89 15.92 -3.15
CA GLU A 88 -6.67 16.65 -2.78
C GLU A 88 -5.90 16.00 -1.61
N VAL A 89 -6.56 15.16 -0.80
CA VAL A 89 -5.91 14.39 0.28
C VAL A 89 -5.23 13.17 -0.32
N TYR A 90 -5.94 12.42 -1.17
CA TYR A 90 -5.42 11.23 -1.84
C TYR A 90 -4.27 11.54 -2.82
N GLU A 91 -4.24 12.74 -3.41
CA GLU A 91 -3.11 13.22 -4.21
C GLU A 91 -1.83 13.42 -3.38
N LYS A 92 -1.96 13.78 -2.10
CA LYS A 92 -0.82 13.97 -1.20
C LYS A 92 -0.36 12.66 -0.58
N GLU A 93 -1.33 11.82 -0.19
CA GLU A 93 -1.09 10.56 0.51
C GLU A 93 -1.50 9.38 -0.36
N VAL A 94 -0.71 9.17 -1.42
CA VAL A 94 -0.94 8.14 -2.46
C VAL A 94 -1.14 6.73 -1.87
N GLY A 95 -0.57 6.44 -0.70
CA GLY A 95 -0.76 5.17 0.01
C GLY A 95 -2.20 4.91 0.48
N TRP A 96 -3.02 5.95 0.66
CA TRP A 96 -4.41 5.81 1.11
C TRP A 96 -5.32 5.22 0.05
N CYS A 97 -4.91 5.28 -1.22
CA CYS A 97 -5.64 4.64 -2.32
C CYS A 97 -5.78 3.13 -2.16
N ALA A 98 -4.86 2.46 -1.42
CA ALA A 98 -4.95 1.03 -1.14
C ALA A 98 -6.20 0.65 -0.32
N THR A 99 -6.67 1.57 0.52
CA THR A 99 -7.84 1.38 1.39
C THR A 99 -9.04 2.22 0.96
N ALA A 100 -8.96 2.98 -0.14
CA ALA A 100 -10.02 3.90 -0.58
C ALA A 100 -11.41 3.24 -0.64
N SER A 101 -11.50 1.98 -1.08
CA SER A 101 -12.77 1.24 -1.19
C SER A 101 -13.54 1.06 0.12
N THR A 102 -12.89 1.23 1.28
CA THR A 102 -13.57 1.18 2.58
C THR A 102 -14.23 2.49 2.98
N PHE A 103 -13.88 3.61 2.33
CA PHE A 103 -14.35 4.95 2.65
C PHE A 103 -15.27 5.46 1.53
N LYS A 104 -16.50 4.93 1.50
CA LYS A 104 -17.52 5.33 0.51
C LYS A 104 -18.34 6.51 0.98
N ASN A 105 -18.60 7.46 0.09
CA ASN A 105 -19.50 8.58 0.36
C ASN A 105 -20.98 8.12 0.41
N ALA A 106 -21.89 9.06 0.63
CA ALA A 106 -23.33 8.78 0.73
C ALA A 106 -23.94 8.20 -0.57
N ASP A 107 -23.31 8.45 -1.71
CA ASP A 107 -23.70 7.94 -3.03
C ASP A 107 -23.04 6.59 -3.35
N GLY A 108 -22.22 6.06 -2.45
CA GLY A 108 -21.52 4.79 -2.60
C GLY A 108 -20.24 4.85 -3.44
N LEU A 109 -19.79 6.05 -3.82
CA LEU A 109 -18.52 6.28 -4.52
C LEU A 109 -17.36 6.30 -3.53
N ASP A 110 -16.21 5.77 -3.94
CA ASP A 110 -14.96 5.83 -3.18
C ASP A 110 -13.84 6.49 -4.00
N ALA A 111 -12.73 6.81 -3.34
CA ALA A 111 -11.64 7.53 -3.99
C ALA A 111 -10.96 6.72 -5.11
N SER A 112 -11.07 5.38 -5.14
CA SER A 112 -10.48 4.56 -6.21
C SER A 112 -11.14 4.78 -7.57
N THR A 113 -12.40 5.22 -7.55
CA THR A 113 -13.19 5.53 -8.75
C THR A 113 -13.36 7.02 -8.98
N ALA A 114 -13.34 7.83 -7.91
CA ALA A 114 -13.57 9.27 -8.00
C ALA A 114 -12.29 10.10 -8.18
N CYS A 115 -11.13 9.61 -7.74
CA CYS A 115 -9.89 10.38 -7.71
C CYS A 115 -8.80 9.78 -8.60
N CYS A 116 -8.18 10.61 -9.41
CA CYS A 116 -7.17 10.20 -10.38
C CYS A 116 -5.87 9.74 -9.78
N ALA A 117 -5.51 10.27 -8.61
CA ALA A 117 -4.40 9.77 -7.82
C ALA A 117 -4.53 8.26 -7.55
N CYS A 118 -5.78 7.78 -7.36
CA CYS A 118 -6.04 6.38 -7.07
C CYS A 118 -6.36 5.53 -8.30
N ALA A 119 -6.90 6.12 -9.38
CA ALA A 119 -7.21 5.39 -10.61
C ALA A 119 -5.98 4.67 -11.19
N ASN A 120 -4.81 5.31 -11.13
CA ASN A 120 -3.56 4.71 -11.62
C ASN A 120 -3.07 3.55 -10.73
N ILE A 121 -3.35 3.59 -9.42
CA ILE A 121 -2.95 2.52 -8.49
C ILE A 121 -3.93 1.35 -8.56
N ALA A 122 -5.22 1.62 -8.73
CA ALA A 122 -6.24 0.58 -8.91
C ALA A 122 -5.95 -0.26 -10.15
N GLN A 123 -5.49 0.36 -11.25
CA GLN A 123 -5.06 -0.38 -12.44
C GLN A 123 -3.85 -1.28 -12.16
N LEU A 124 -2.90 -0.84 -11.31
CA LEU A 124 -1.77 -1.68 -10.89
C LEU A 124 -2.20 -2.81 -9.95
N ALA A 125 -3.21 -2.59 -9.10
CA ALA A 125 -3.77 -3.62 -8.24
C ALA A 125 -4.56 -4.68 -9.04
N ASP A 126 -5.27 -4.29 -10.08
CA ASP A 126 -5.97 -5.22 -10.98
C ASP A 126 -4.98 -6.03 -11.83
N ILE A 127 -3.83 -5.44 -12.20
CA ILE A 127 -2.71 -6.18 -12.82
C ILE A 127 -2.16 -7.27 -11.89
N GLN A 128 -2.29 -7.16 -10.57
CA GLN A 128 -1.91 -8.25 -9.64
C GLN A 128 -2.99 -9.33 -9.46
N VAL A 129 -4.22 -9.14 -9.97
CA VAL A 129 -5.34 -10.08 -9.80
C VAL A 129 -5.92 -10.58 -11.14
N LEU A 130 -5.20 -10.40 -12.25
CA LEU A 130 -5.26 -11.39 -13.33
C LEU A 130 -4.44 -12.64 -12.93
N GLN A 131 -4.81 -13.24 -11.80
CA GLN A 131 -4.60 -14.68 -11.62
C GLN A 131 -5.48 -15.34 -12.68
N THR A 132 -4.85 -15.80 -13.76
CA THR A 132 -5.50 -16.70 -14.68
C THR A 132 -6.07 -17.86 -13.86
N ALA A 133 -7.38 -18.09 -14.01
CA ALA A 133 -8.03 -19.31 -13.50
C ALA A 133 -7.43 -20.59 -14.11
N GLU A 134 -6.47 -20.45 -15.02
CA GLU A 134 -5.70 -21.48 -15.66
C GLU A 134 -4.23 -21.08 -15.50
N GLY A 135 -3.58 -21.60 -14.47
CA GLY A 135 -2.19 -21.27 -14.18
C GLY A 135 -1.28 -21.63 -15.34
N ASP A 136 -0.80 -20.62 -16.07
CA ASP A 136 0.53 -20.54 -16.68
C ASP A 136 0.69 -19.14 -17.28
N GLU A 137 1.82 -18.49 -16.97
CA GLU A 137 2.38 -17.30 -17.61
C GLU A 137 1.75 -15.91 -17.28
N THR A 138 2.33 -15.22 -16.29
CA THR A 138 2.19 -13.77 -16.09
C THR A 138 3.02 -12.99 -17.11
N LEU A 139 2.36 -12.28 -18.02
CA LEU A 139 2.99 -11.36 -18.96
C LEU A 139 2.84 -9.92 -18.44
N LEU A 140 3.93 -9.32 -17.96
CA LEU A 140 3.96 -7.88 -17.65
C LEU A 140 4.16 -7.13 -18.97
N VAL A 141 3.16 -6.36 -19.38
CA VAL A 141 3.25 -5.52 -20.58
C VAL A 141 3.54 -4.10 -20.13
N ASP A 142 4.76 -3.64 -20.42
CA ASP A 142 5.12 -2.23 -20.35
C ASP A 142 4.49 -1.52 -21.57
N ALA A 143 3.67 -0.50 -21.32
CA ALA A 143 2.86 0.15 -22.35
C ALA A 143 3.67 1.00 -23.34
N GLY A 144 4.99 1.16 -23.15
CA GLY A 144 5.80 2.07 -23.96
C GLY A 144 6.83 1.44 -24.90
N ASN A 145 7.33 0.23 -24.62
CA ASN A 145 8.43 -0.35 -25.40
C ASN A 145 8.47 -1.87 -25.25
N ALA A 146 8.00 -2.59 -26.27
CA ALA A 146 7.86 -4.03 -26.30
C ALA A 146 9.22 -4.76 -26.38
N THR A 147 9.98 -4.75 -25.30
CA THR A 147 10.98 -5.78 -25.01
C THR A 147 10.39 -6.72 -23.97
N VAL A 148 10.13 -7.96 -24.39
CA VAL A 148 9.70 -9.05 -23.51
C VAL A 148 10.84 -9.35 -22.55
N VAL A 149 10.77 -8.82 -21.34
CA VAL A 149 11.59 -9.27 -20.23
C VAL A 149 10.83 -10.43 -19.61
N GLU A 150 11.35 -11.64 -19.71
CA GLU A 150 10.77 -12.81 -19.03
C GLU A 150 10.78 -12.52 -17.53
N ALA A 151 9.62 -12.18 -16.96
CA ALA A 151 9.47 -12.04 -15.53
C ALA A 151 9.69 -13.43 -14.90
N PRO A 152 10.60 -13.57 -13.91
CA PRO A 152 10.80 -14.85 -13.25
C PRO A 152 9.47 -15.30 -12.66
N THR A 153 9.10 -16.55 -12.93
CA THR A 153 7.81 -17.06 -12.47
C THR A 153 7.77 -17.06 -10.94
N PHE A 154 6.61 -16.74 -10.36
CA PHE A 154 6.41 -16.78 -8.90
C PHE A 154 6.81 -18.14 -8.29
N ALA A 155 6.67 -19.23 -9.04
CA ALA A 155 7.06 -20.58 -8.64
C ALA A 155 8.58 -20.83 -8.64
N GLU A 156 9.38 -20.06 -9.37
CA GLU A 156 10.85 -20.17 -9.35
C GLU A 156 11.49 -19.31 -8.25
N VAL A 157 10.75 -18.33 -7.72
CA VAL A 157 11.16 -17.53 -6.55
C VAL A 157 10.68 -18.15 -5.24
N PHE A 158 9.60 -18.94 -5.26
CA PHE A 158 9.06 -19.63 -4.08
C PHE A 158 9.45 -21.11 -4.09
N ASP A 159 10.54 -21.46 -3.41
CA ASP A 159 10.82 -22.86 -3.07
C ASP A 159 9.80 -23.37 -2.04
N PRO A 160 8.94 -24.36 -2.37
CA PRO A 160 7.97 -24.93 -1.45
C PRO A 160 8.60 -25.81 -0.36
N THR A 161 9.92 -26.04 -0.35
CA THR A 161 10.61 -26.83 0.68
C THR A 161 10.82 -26.08 2.01
N GLY A 162 10.40 -24.81 2.10
CA GLY A 162 10.24 -24.13 3.39
C GLY A 162 11.47 -23.35 3.87
N ASP A 163 12.42 -23.06 2.99
CA ASP A 163 13.44 -22.03 3.24
C ASP A 163 12.96 -20.69 2.62
N ARG A 164 11.85 -20.15 3.16
CA ARG A 164 11.26 -18.86 2.75
C ARG A 164 12.11 -17.68 3.23
N SER A 165 13.42 -17.70 2.99
CA SER A 165 14.24 -16.50 3.12
C SER A 165 14.07 -15.70 1.82
N TYR A 166 13.40 -14.55 1.91
CA TYR A 166 13.34 -13.59 0.82
C TYR A 166 14.74 -12.99 0.61
N GLY A 167 15.66 -13.73 -0.03
CA GLY A 167 16.88 -13.27 -0.70
C GLY A 167 17.93 -12.48 0.11
N VAL A 168 17.63 -12.04 1.33
CA VAL A 168 18.60 -11.39 2.21
C VAL A 168 19.31 -12.52 2.94
N GLU A 169 20.47 -12.92 2.40
CA GLU A 169 21.35 -13.89 3.05
C GLU A 169 21.53 -13.50 4.53
N GLY A 170 21.10 -14.38 5.42
CA GLY A 170 21.21 -14.18 6.88
C GLY A 170 20.03 -13.48 7.55
N CYS A 171 18.93 -13.20 6.84
CA CYS A 171 17.69 -12.81 7.50
C CYS A 171 16.97 -14.03 8.06
N THR A 172 16.56 -13.97 9.34
CA THR A 172 15.70 -14.97 9.97
C THR A 172 14.48 -14.26 10.52
N THR A 173 13.29 -14.73 10.11
CA THR A 173 12.03 -14.17 10.62
C THR A 173 11.81 -14.66 12.05
N ASP A 174 11.53 -13.74 12.97
CA ASP A 174 11.18 -14.08 14.35
C ASP A 174 9.69 -14.45 14.44
N PRO A 175 9.33 -15.72 14.68
CA PRO A 175 7.94 -16.17 14.73
C PRO A 175 7.19 -15.69 15.98
N GLU A 176 7.89 -15.22 17.01
CA GLU A 176 7.28 -14.70 18.23
C GLU A 176 7.10 -13.17 18.20
N TRP A 177 7.69 -12.49 17.21
CA TRP A 177 7.56 -11.05 17.06
C TRP A 177 6.15 -10.66 16.61
N LYS A 178 5.64 -9.60 17.24
CA LYS A 178 4.39 -8.92 16.90
C LYS A 178 4.60 -7.43 17.11
N ASP A 179 3.99 -6.60 16.26
CA ASP A 179 3.98 -5.16 16.50
C ASP A 179 3.05 -4.76 17.66
N SER A 180 2.94 -3.45 17.89
CA SER A 180 2.06 -2.87 18.90
C SER A 180 0.57 -3.11 18.66
N GLU A 181 0.15 -3.43 17.44
CA GLU A 181 -1.25 -3.75 17.09
C GLU A 181 -1.53 -5.26 17.19
N GLY A 182 -0.48 -6.07 17.27
CA GLY A 182 -0.54 -7.52 17.44
C GLY A 182 -0.33 -8.29 16.14
N ASP A 183 0.06 -7.61 15.06
CA ASP A 183 0.34 -8.21 13.77
C ASP A 183 1.73 -8.86 13.77
N ASP A 184 1.78 -10.11 13.32
CA ASP A 184 3.01 -10.90 13.22
C ASP A 184 3.60 -10.85 11.80
N CYS A 185 4.77 -11.45 11.60
CA CYS A 185 5.41 -11.45 10.28
C CYS A 185 4.58 -12.13 9.17
N ALA A 186 3.61 -12.98 9.49
CA ALA A 186 2.71 -13.56 8.49
C ALA A 186 1.65 -12.55 8.01
N ALA A 187 1.24 -11.60 8.86
CA ALA A 187 0.42 -10.46 8.45
C ALA A 187 1.17 -9.57 7.45
N TYR A 188 2.45 -9.26 7.71
CA TYR A 188 3.30 -8.49 6.79
C TYR A 188 3.64 -9.26 5.50
N GLU A 189 3.70 -10.60 5.54
CA GLU A 189 3.85 -11.44 4.35
C GLU A 189 2.62 -11.34 3.43
N GLN A 190 1.42 -11.32 4.02
CA GLN A 190 0.15 -11.15 3.30
C GLN A 190 -0.06 -9.72 2.80
N GLN A 191 0.32 -8.73 3.60
CA GLN A 191 0.11 -7.31 3.33
C GLN A 191 1.44 -6.56 3.26
N ARG A 192 2.20 -6.79 2.18
CA ARG A 192 3.57 -6.24 2.04
C ARG A 192 3.66 -4.72 2.15
N HIS A 193 2.58 -3.99 1.86
CA HIS A 193 2.53 -2.54 2.01
C HIS A 193 2.68 -2.09 3.48
N TYR A 194 2.40 -2.94 4.47
CA TYR A 194 2.64 -2.65 5.89
C TYR A 194 4.12 -2.40 6.19
N CYS A 195 5.02 -2.93 5.38
CA CYS A 195 6.45 -2.70 5.54
C CYS A 195 6.85 -1.22 5.34
N ALA A 196 6.06 -0.41 4.62
CA ALA A 196 6.30 1.02 4.45
C ALA A 196 6.08 1.82 5.74
N THR A 197 5.22 1.34 6.64
CA THR A 197 4.85 2.01 7.90
C THR A 197 5.35 1.27 9.14
N ALA A 198 6.15 0.21 8.96
CA ALA A 198 6.64 -0.66 10.04
C ALA A 198 7.39 0.08 11.17
N GLU A 199 7.96 1.25 10.92
CA GLU A 199 8.61 2.07 11.95
C GLU A 199 7.63 2.70 12.95
N GLN A 200 6.35 2.83 12.57
CA GLN A 200 5.31 3.44 13.39
C GLN A 200 4.74 2.48 14.43
N TYR A 201 4.89 1.17 14.20
CA TYR A 201 4.33 0.09 15.03
C TYR A 201 5.47 -0.82 15.52
N PRO A 202 6.36 -0.34 16.40
CA PRO A 202 7.41 -1.18 16.93
C PRO A 202 6.85 -2.24 17.89
N GLY A 203 7.40 -3.45 17.82
CA GLY A 203 7.09 -4.55 18.73
C GLY A 203 7.87 -4.49 20.06
N PRO A 204 7.98 -5.63 20.76
CA PRO A 204 8.77 -5.76 21.98
C PRO A 204 10.21 -5.27 21.79
N ASN A 205 10.74 -4.58 22.80
CA ASN A 205 12.09 -3.99 22.78
C ASN A 205 12.31 -2.94 21.68
N ASN A 206 11.24 -2.36 21.15
CA ASN A 206 11.29 -1.34 20.09
C ASN A 206 11.88 -1.88 18.77
N VAL A 207 11.71 -3.18 18.51
CA VAL A 207 12.12 -3.84 17.26
C VAL A 207 11.00 -3.68 16.23
N THR A 208 11.32 -3.15 15.05
CA THR A 208 10.34 -2.91 13.96
C THR A 208 10.18 -4.15 13.08
N ALA A 209 9.12 -4.18 12.24
CA ALA A 209 8.93 -5.27 11.28
C ALA A 209 10.08 -5.37 10.26
N THR A 210 10.75 -4.25 9.96
CA THR A 210 11.93 -4.23 9.07
C THR A 210 13.13 -4.96 9.66
N GLU A 211 13.22 -5.08 10.98
CA GLU A 211 14.28 -5.80 11.68
C GLU A 211 13.87 -7.26 11.99
N ALA A 212 12.59 -7.51 12.27
CA ALA A 212 12.10 -8.82 12.69
C ALA A 212 11.58 -9.72 11.54
N CYS A 213 11.05 -9.12 10.47
CA CYS A 213 10.38 -9.84 9.38
C CYS A 213 11.15 -9.73 8.07
N CYS A 214 11.56 -10.86 7.51
CA CYS A 214 12.38 -10.88 6.28
C CYS A 214 11.67 -10.39 5.02
N VAL A 215 10.34 -10.30 5.05
CA VAL A 215 9.57 -9.75 3.94
C VAL A 215 9.81 -8.26 3.73
N CYS A 216 10.12 -7.50 4.79
CA CYS A 216 10.16 -6.05 4.71
C CYS A 216 11.42 -5.46 4.06
N PRO A 217 12.64 -5.97 4.30
CA PRO A 217 13.82 -5.50 3.57
C PRO A 217 13.71 -5.66 2.06
N ALA A 218 13.12 -6.76 1.58
CA ALA A 218 12.91 -6.99 0.15
C ALA A 218 11.92 -5.97 -0.45
N TYR A 219 10.86 -5.63 0.28
CA TYR A 219 9.89 -4.62 -0.15
C TYR A 219 10.50 -3.21 -0.20
N ASN A 220 11.29 -2.83 0.81
CA ASN A 220 11.95 -1.53 0.84
C ASN A 220 12.98 -1.37 -0.28
N GLN A 221 13.66 -2.44 -0.68
CA GLN A 221 14.55 -2.40 -1.84
C GLN A 221 13.77 -2.11 -3.13
N ILE A 222 12.63 -2.78 -3.34
CA ILE A 222 11.75 -2.52 -4.50
C ILE A 222 11.28 -1.07 -4.51
N LEU A 223 10.88 -0.51 -3.35
CA LEU A 223 10.49 0.90 -3.26
C LEU A 223 11.64 1.85 -3.62
N ALA A 224 12.85 1.57 -3.13
CA ALA A 224 14.03 2.38 -3.45
C ALA A 224 14.35 2.32 -4.95
N ASP A 225 14.30 1.13 -5.55
CA ASP A 225 14.56 0.94 -6.98
C ASP A 225 13.48 1.60 -7.86
N LEU A 226 12.22 1.61 -7.40
CA LEU A 226 11.12 2.33 -8.09
C LEU A 226 11.28 3.85 -7.99
N GLN A 227 11.75 4.36 -6.86
CA GLN A 227 12.04 5.79 -6.70
C GLN A 227 13.21 6.24 -7.59
N GLU A 228 14.25 5.42 -7.74
CA GLU A 228 15.37 5.71 -8.65
C GLU A 228 14.96 5.63 -10.13
N GLN A 229 13.98 4.79 -10.45
CA GLN A 229 13.43 4.66 -11.79
C GLN A 229 12.38 5.72 -12.16
N GLN A 230 12.00 6.63 -11.27
CA GLN A 230 11.27 7.83 -11.69
C GLN A 230 12.30 8.77 -12.33
N PRO A 231 12.43 8.80 -13.68
CA PRO A 231 13.36 9.74 -14.30
C PRO A 231 12.99 11.14 -13.83
N GLU A 232 14.01 11.98 -13.64
CA GLU A 232 13.85 13.41 -13.35
C GLU A 232 13.26 14.17 -14.55
N GLU A 233 12.24 13.60 -15.21
CA GLU A 233 11.52 14.16 -16.35
C GLU A 233 10.81 15.48 -15.98
N SER A 234 10.68 15.77 -14.68
CA SER A 234 10.20 17.07 -14.21
C SER A 234 11.27 18.17 -14.18
N ALA A 235 12.55 17.87 -14.41
CA ALA A 235 13.63 18.87 -14.32
C ALA A 235 13.97 19.54 -15.67
N GLU A 236 13.53 18.99 -16.82
CA GLU A 236 13.82 19.56 -18.14
C GLU A 236 12.67 20.39 -18.75
N ALA A 237 11.55 20.57 -18.03
CA ALA A 237 10.38 21.28 -18.56
C ALA A 237 10.34 22.81 -18.28
N GLU A 238 11.30 23.39 -17.56
CA GLU A 238 11.29 24.82 -17.20
C GLU A 238 12.31 25.72 -17.95
N GLU A 239 13.03 25.24 -18.96
CA GLU A 239 14.01 26.06 -19.73
C GLU A 239 13.63 26.28 -21.21
N GLU A 240 12.36 26.57 -21.54
CA GLU A 240 12.00 27.15 -22.85
C GLU A 240 10.87 28.19 -22.75
N THR A 241 11.07 29.27 -22.00
CA THR A 241 10.34 30.54 -22.23
C THR A 241 11.28 31.73 -22.12
N GLU A 242 12.31 31.79 -22.98
CA GLU A 242 13.10 33.00 -23.17
C GLU A 242 12.46 33.87 -24.27
N GLU A 243 11.80 34.94 -23.81
CA GLU A 243 11.69 36.26 -24.44
C GLU A 243 11.19 36.36 -25.90
N ALA A 244 9.87 36.54 -26.06
CA ALA A 244 9.35 37.27 -27.21
C ALA A 244 9.68 38.78 -27.06
N PRO A 245 10.32 39.42 -28.05
CA PRO A 245 10.63 40.85 -28.00
C PRO A 245 9.34 41.67 -28.07
N VAL A 246 9.15 42.54 -27.07
CA VAL A 246 8.08 43.53 -27.03
C VAL A 246 8.35 44.56 -28.13
N GLU A 247 7.57 44.52 -29.20
CA GLU A 247 7.60 45.53 -30.26
C GLU A 247 6.94 46.82 -29.73
N GLU A 248 7.79 47.78 -29.36
CA GLU A 248 7.41 49.11 -28.87
C GLU A 248 6.72 49.90 -29.99
N ALA A 249 5.38 49.97 -29.95
CA ALA A 249 4.59 50.78 -30.85
C ALA A 249 4.75 52.27 -30.53
N ALA A 250 5.35 53.01 -31.47
CA ALA A 250 5.50 54.46 -31.41
C ALA A 250 4.13 55.19 -31.44
N PRO A 251 3.95 56.26 -30.66
CA PRO A 251 2.73 57.08 -30.73
C PRO A 251 2.74 57.96 -31.99
N ALA A 252 1.60 57.96 -32.69
CA ALA A 252 1.33 58.90 -33.78
C ALA A 252 1.08 60.31 -33.23
N ASP A 253 1.84 61.27 -33.74
CA ASP A 253 1.57 62.70 -33.70
C ASP A 253 0.20 63.01 -34.33
N GLU A 254 -0.67 63.74 -33.62
CA GLU A 254 -1.82 64.44 -34.20
C GLU A 254 -1.59 65.96 -34.08
N GLU A 255 -1.60 66.62 -35.23
CA GLU A 255 -1.53 68.08 -35.45
C GLU A 255 -2.82 68.82 -35.07
#